data_AF-X1VFL2-F1
#
_entry.id   AF-X1VFL2-F1
#
_cell.length_a   1.000
_cell.length_b   1.000
_cell.length_c   1.000
_cell.angle_alpha   90.00
_cell.angle_beta   90.00
_cell.angle_gamma   90.00
#
_symmetry.space_group_name_H-M   'P 1'
#
loop_
_entity.id
_entity.type
_entity.pdbx_description
1 polymer ?
#
loop_
_entity_poly.entity_id
_entity_poly.type
_entity_poly.pdbx_seq_one_letter_code
_entity_poly.pdbx_strand_id
1 'polypeptide(L)' 'PTTLVNHNGADKNYEDLRVMSQCKHHIIANSTFSWWGAWLDQNPKKIVLAPKRWFKSDYYNPKDLIPDKWIKV' A
#
# COMPACT_ATOMS: atom_id res chain seq x y z
N PRO A 1 17.86 -24.14 -2.34
CA PRO A 1 17.40 -23.95 -0.94
C PRO A 1 16.55 -22.67 -0.80
N THR A 2 15.41 -22.77 -0.11
CA THR A 2 14.51 -21.64 0.16
C THR A 2 14.31 -21.54 1.68
N THR A 3 14.40 -20.34 2.22
CA THR A 3 14.11 -20.06 3.64
C THR A 3 12.90 -19.14 3.71
N LEU A 4 11.82 -19.62 4.32
CA LEU A 4 10.64 -18.81 4.59
C LEU A 4 10.93 -17.90 5.79
N VAL A 5 10.93 -16.60 5.57
CA VAL A 5 11.00 -15.62 6.66
C VAL A 5 9.61 -15.52 7.27
N ASN A 6 9.47 -15.90 8.53
CA ASN A 6 8.23 -15.77 9.28
C ASN A 6 8.54 -15.08 10.63
N HIS A 7 8.38 -13.76 10.67
CA HIS A 7 8.74 -12.94 11.83
C HIS A 7 7.56 -12.13 12.39
N ASN A 8 6.66 -11.67 11.52
CA ASN A 8 5.51 -10.85 11.89
C ASN A 8 4.22 -11.64 11.63
N GLY A 9 3.68 -12.22 12.69
CA GLY A 9 2.36 -12.86 12.67
C GLY A 9 1.22 -11.83 12.61
N ALA A 10 -0.02 -12.32 12.55
CA ALA A 10 -1.20 -11.45 12.50
C ALA A 10 -1.31 -10.51 13.72
N ASP A 11 -0.79 -10.92 14.88
CA ASP A 11 -0.70 -10.14 16.12
C ASP A 11 0.32 -8.99 16.06
N LYS A 12 1.21 -9.00 15.05
CA LYS A 12 2.27 -7.99 14.84
C LYS A 12 2.23 -7.38 13.44
N ASN A 13 1.08 -7.40 12.76
CA ASN A 13 0.92 -6.83 11.43
C ASN A 13 1.23 -5.32 11.37
N TYR A 14 1.19 -4.61 12.49
CA TYR A 14 1.61 -3.22 12.57
C TYR A 14 3.13 -3.05 12.39
N GLU A 15 3.94 -4.07 12.67
CA GLU A 15 5.38 -4.05 12.38
C GLU A 15 5.64 -4.15 10.88
N ASP A 16 4.84 -4.93 10.15
CA ASP A 16 4.88 -4.94 8.69
C ASP A 16 4.50 -3.57 8.13
N LEU A 17 3.43 -2.94 8.63
CA LEU A 17 3.08 -1.57 8.25
C LEU A 17 4.20 -0.58 8.56
N ARG A 18 4.86 -0.71 9.72
CA ARG A 18 6.01 0.12 10.09
C ARG A 18 7.12 -0.04 9.06
N VAL A 19 7.52 -1.26 8.72
CA VAL A 19 8.56 -1.50 7.71
C VAL A 19 8.15 -0.99 6.34
N MET A 20 6.91 -1.27 5.92
CA MET A 20 6.35 -0.78 4.65
C MET A 20 6.41 0.74 4.58
N SER A 21 6.09 1.46 5.67
CA SER A 21 6.14 2.93 5.72
C SER A 21 7.54 3.52 5.52
N GLN A 22 8.60 2.71 5.68
CA GLN A 22 10.00 3.14 5.50
C GLN A 22 10.52 2.87 4.08
N CYS A 23 9.71 2.31 3.19
CA CYS A 23 10.09 2.13 1.78
C CYS A 23 10.28 3.48 1.07
N LYS A 24 11.20 3.53 0.10
CA LYS A 24 11.45 4.74 -0.69
C LYS A 24 10.32 5.06 -1.67
N HIS A 25 9.72 4.02 -2.25
CA HIS A 25 8.62 4.06 -3.22
C HIS A 25 7.72 2.84 -2.99
N HIS A 26 6.48 2.90 -3.47
CA HIS A 26 5.44 1.91 -3.17
C HIS A 26 4.73 1.45 -4.44
N ILE A 27 4.50 0.15 -4.56
CA ILE A 27 3.55 -0.45 -5.50
C ILE A 27 2.51 -1.14 -4.63
N ILE A 28 1.25 -0.72 -4.74
CA ILE A 28 0.18 -1.22 -3.87
C ILE A 28 -0.84 -2.03 -4.66
N ALA A 29 -1.47 -2.99 -3.98
CA ALA A 29 -2.68 -3.64 -4.49
C ALA A 29 -3.92 -2.81 -4.12
N ASN A 30 -5.09 -3.23 -4.60
CA ASN A 30 -6.39 -2.77 -4.11
C ASN A 30 -6.69 -3.35 -2.71
N SER A 31 -5.78 -3.07 -1.78
CA SER A 31 -5.73 -3.59 -0.42
C SER A 31 -5.55 -2.44 0.56
N THR A 32 -6.37 -2.44 1.61
CA THR A 32 -6.29 -1.45 2.69
C THR A 32 -4.93 -1.49 3.39
N PHE A 33 -4.32 -2.67 3.50
CA PHE A 33 -3.04 -2.84 4.18
C PHE A 33 -1.89 -2.17 3.41
N SER A 34 -1.75 -2.46 2.11
CA SER A 34 -0.73 -1.79 1.28
C SER A 34 -1.01 -0.30 1.11
N TRP A 35 -2.28 0.11 1.09
CA TRP A 35 -2.66 1.51 1.05
C TRP A 35 -2.14 2.27 2.29
N TRP A 36 -2.35 1.72 3.49
CA TRP A 36 -1.87 2.35 4.73
C TRP A 36 -0.35 2.38 4.81
N GLY A 37 0.35 1.33 4.36
CA GLY A 37 1.82 1.34 4.28
C GLY A 37 2.35 2.49 3.43
N ALA A 38 1.76 2.73 2.26
CA ALA A 38 2.13 3.85 1.39
C ALA A 38 1.68 5.22 1.93
N TRP A 39 0.53 5.28 2.60
CA TRP A 39 0.01 6.53 3.17
C TRP A 39 0.90 7.05 4.31
N LEU A 40 1.30 6.16 5.23
CA LEU A 40 2.06 6.49 6.43
C LEU A 40 3.52 6.90 6.17
N ASP A 41 4.07 6.56 5.00
CA ASP A 41 5.41 7.03 4.59
C ASP A 41 5.45 8.58 4.52
N GLN A 42 6.32 9.22 5.29
CA GLN A 42 6.40 10.69 5.31
C GLN A 42 7.36 11.26 4.26
N ASN A 43 8.03 10.43 3.47
CA ASN A 43 8.97 10.87 2.45
C ASN A 43 8.25 11.70 1.37
N PRO A 44 8.57 13.00 1.21
CA PRO A 44 7.92 13.86 0.22
C PRO A 44 8.30 13.50 -1.21
N LYS A 45 9.39 12.74 -1.42
CA LYS A 45 9.86 12.26 -2.71
C LYS A 45 9.37 10.85 -3.04
N LYS A 46 8.49 10.27 -2.22
CA LYS A 46 7.93 8.94 -2.49
C LYS A 46 7.11 8.94 -3.78
N ILE A 47 7.17 7.82 -4.48
CA ILE A 47 6.32 7.55 -5.64
C ILE A 47 5.44 6.38 -5.24
N VAL A 48 4.14 6.49 -5.47
CA VAL A 48 3.18 5.44 -5.16
C VAL A 48 2.45 5.07 -6.45
N LEU A 49 2.56 3.80 -6.86
CA LEU A 49 1.79 3.22 -7.96
C LEU A 49 0.61 2.47 -7.37
N ALA A 50 -0.61 2.90 -7.69
CA ALA A 50 -1.86 2.30 -7.25
C ALA A 50 -2.65 1.75 -8.46
N PRO A 51 -3.48 0.70 -8.29
CA PRO A 51 -4.27 0.17 -9.39
C PRO A 51 -5.30 1.20 -9.87
N LYS A 52 -5.40 1.39 -11.19
CA LYS A 52 -6.42 2.26 -11.81
C LYS A 52 -7.83 1.74 -11.53
N ARG A 53 -8.02 0.43 -11.53
CA ARG A 53 -9.28 -0.23 -11.15
C ARG A 53 -9.19 -0.73 -9.72
N TRP A 54 -9.84 -0.02 -8.80
CA TRP A 54 -9.86 -0.42 -7.39
C TRP A 54 -10.96 -1.44 -7.09
N PHE A 55 -12.19 -1.14 -7.54
CA PHE A 55 -13.35 -2.00 -7.34
C PHE A 55 -13.65 -2.81 -8.60
N LYS A 56 -14.18 -4.02 -8.40
CA LYS A 56 -14.68 -4.85 -9.51
C LYS A 56 -15.97 -4.26 -10.12
N SER A 57 -16.81 -3.66 -9.30
CA SER A 57 -18.08 -3.04 -9.71
C SER A 57 -17.91 -1.54 -9.90
N ASP A 58 -18.52 -0.99 -10.95
CA ASP A 58 -18.59 0.45 -11.21
C ASP A 58 -19.58 1.18 -10.28
N TYR A 59 -20.32 0.44 -9.46
CA TYR A 59 -21.20 1.00 -8.43
C TYR A 59 -20.45 1.84 -7.39
N TYR A 60 -19.19 1.48 -7.11
CA TYR A 60 -18.36 2.17 -6.12
C TYR A 60 -17.45 3.17 -6.80
N ASN A 61 -17.49 4.41 -6.34
CA ASN A 61 -16.61 5.47 -6.83
C ASN A 61 -15.32 5.56 -5.99
N PRO A 62 -14.13 5.23 -6.54
CA PRO A 62 -12.87 5.30 -5.81
C PRO A 62 -12.24 6.71 -5.82
N LYS A 63 -12.96 7.75 -6.26
CA LYS A 63 -12.41 9.09 -6.47
C LYS A 63 -11.63 9.62 -5.25
N ASP A 64 -12.20 9.47 -4.06
CA ASP A 64 -11.61 10.01 -2.82
C ASP A 64 -10.68 9.01 -2.11
N LEU A 65 -10.51 7.81 -2.68
CA LEU A 65 -9.70 6.75 -2.09
C LEU A 65 -8.23 6.86 -2.45
N ILE A 66 -7.91 7.30 -3.68
CA ILE A 66 -6.55 7.39 -4.17
C ILE A 66 -6.14 8.87 -4.20
N PRO A 67 -5.17 9.29 -3.37
CA PRO A 67 -4.69 10.66 -3.38
C PRO A 67 -4.20 11.08 -4.77
N ASP A 68 -4.52 12.30 -5.19
CA ASP A 68 -4.19 12.80 -6.54
C ASP A 68 -2.69 12.77 -6.85
N LYS A 69 -1.84 12.85 -5.82
CA LYS A 69 -0.38 12.74 -5.93
C LYS A 69 0.13 11.32 -6.24
N TRP A 70 -0.74 10.31 -6.18
CA TRP A 70 -0.38 8.91 -6.50
C TRP A 70 -0.66 8.60 -7.96
N ILE A 71 0.20 7.79 -8.56
CA ILE A 71 0.09 7.40 -9.97
C ILE A 71 -0.81 6.18 -10.08
N LYS A 72 -1.88 6.29 -10.87
CA LYS A 72 -2.80 5.19 -11.16
C LYS A 72 -2.33 4.43 -12.40
N VAL A 73 -2.01 3.14 -12.25
CA VAL A 73 -1.55 2.24 -13.32
C VAL A 73 -2.54 1.14 -13.64
#